data_AF-A0A1F2RB21-F1
#
_entry.id   AF-A0A1F2RB21-F1
#
_cell.length_a   1.000
_cell.length_b   1.000
_cell.length_c   1.000
_cell.angle_alpha   90.00
_cell.angle_beta   90.00
_cell.angle_gamma   90.00
#
_symmetry.space_group_name_H-M   'P 1'
#
loop_
_entity.id
_entity.type
_entity.pdbx_description
1 polymer ?
#
loop_
_entity_poly.entity_id
_entity_poly.type
_entity_poly.pdbx_seq_one_letter_code
_entity_poly.pdbx_strand_id
1 'polypeptide(L)'
;MPTLTLKNIPDGLHARLKASAARNRRSLNSEILVRLEKDIQDISQPVLDPVVHAETLRAFAARLPRVAPQHVTRYKRQGRA
;
A
#
# COMPACT_ATOMS: atom_id res chain seq x y z
N MET A 1 24.18 -7.67 -5.55
CA MET A 1 22.87 -7.66 -4.86
C MET A 1 23.12 -7.26 -3.41
N PRO A 2 22.65 -6.09 -2.94
CA PRO A 2 22.82 -5.71 -1.55
C PRO A 2 22.04 -6.67 -0.64
N THR A 3 22.67 -7.11 0.44
CA THR A 3 22.06 -7.99 1.44
C THR A 3 22.03 -7.27 2.79
N LEU A 4 20.87 -7.27 3.44
CA LEU A 4 20.68 -6.68 4.76
C LEU A 4 20.49 -7.80 5.79
N THR A 5 21.35 -7.85 6.80
CA THR A 5 21.20 -8.80 7.92
C THR A 5 20.80 -8.02 9.17
N LEU A 6 19.61 -8.32 9.69
CA LEU A 6 19.13 -7.77 10.95
C LEU A 6 19.50 -8.74 12.09
N LYS A 7 20.35 -8.28 13.03
CA LYS A 7 20.76 -9.06 14.21
C LYS A 7 20.02 -8.56 15.45
N ASN A 8 19.84 -9.44 16.44
CA ASN A 8 19.24 -9.13 17.74
C ASN A 8 17.83 -8.51 17.64
N ILE A 9 16.99 -9.03 16.74
CA ILE A 9 15.59 -8.59 16.65
C ILE A 9 14.86 -9.09 17.90
N PRO A 10 14.13 -8.23 18.64
CA PRO A 10 13.33 -8.67 19.78
C PRO A 10 12.31 -9.74 19.36
N ASP A 11 12.16 -10.79 20.15
CA ASP A 11 11.30 -11.93 19.80
C ASP A 11 9.86 -11.52 19.48
N GLY A 12 9.32 -10.56 20.24
CA GLY A 12 7.99 -10.00 20.00
C GLY A 12 7.87 -9.31 18.64
N LEU A 13 8.93 -8.63 18.18
CA LEU A 13 8.95 -7.99 16.86
C LEU A 13 9.04 -9.04 15.74
N HIS A 14 9.89 -10.06 15.92
CA HIS A 14 10.00 -11.16 14.98
C HIS A 14 8.67 -11.92 14.83
N ALA A 15 7.98 -12.21 15.93
CA ALA A 15 6.66 -12.84 15.91
C ALA A 15 5.61 -12.00 15.15
N ARG A 16 5.58 -10.68 15.38
CA ARG A 16 4.69 -9.75 14.65
C ARG A 16 4.99 -9.71 13.15
N LEU A 17 6.26 -9.74 12.78
CA LEU A 17 6.68 -9.80 11.37
C LEU A 17 6.23 -11.11 10.71
N LYS A 18 6.44 -12.24 11.39
CA LYS A 18 6.00 -13.56 10.90
C LYS A 18 4.48 -13.65 10.73
N ALA A 19 3.71 -13.14 11.69
CA ALA A 19 2.25 -13.07 11.60
C ALA A 19 1.78 -12.18 10.43
N SER A 20 2.44 -11.04 10.21
CA SER A 20 2.13 -10.16 9.08
C SER A 20 2.43 -10.83 7.74
N ALA A 21 3.58 -11.49 7.63
CA ALA A 21 3.98 -12.23 6.43
C ALA A 21 2.97 -13.34 6.09
N ALA A 22 2.53 -14.11 7.10
CA ALA A 22 1.51 -15.14 6.94
C ALA A 22 0.17 -14.56 6.45
N ARG A 23 -0.29 -13.46 7.07
CA ARG A 23 -1.53 -12.76 6.66
C ARG A 23 -1.46 -12.26 5.22
N ASN A 24 -0.31 -11.76 4.80
CA ASN A 24 -0.09 -11.24 3.45
C ASN A 24 0.28 -12.34 2.44
N ARG A 25 0.35 -13.61 2.86
CA ARG A 25 0.77 -14.76 2.05
C ARG A 25 2.12 -14.55 1.37
N ARG A 26 3.08 -14.00 2.12
CA ARG A 26 4.44 -13.66 1.67
C ARG A 26 5.49 -14.33 2.55
N SER A 27 6.70 -14.50 2.01
CA SER A 27 7.86 -14.86 2.82
C SER A 27 8.20 -13.73 3.80
N LEU A 28 8.89 -14.04 4.89
CA LEU A 28 9.33 -13.05 5.87
C LEU A 28 10.24 -11.98 5.24
N ASN A 29 11.17 -12.40 4.37
CA ASN A 29 12.06 -11.46 3.67
C ASN A 29 11.29 -10.51 2.75
N SER A 30 10.32 -11.05 1.98
CA SER A 30 9.49 -10.22 1.10
C SER A 30 8.62 -9.25 1.89
N GLU A 31 8.11 -9.65 3.06
CA GLU A 31 7.35 -8.76 3.94
C GLU A 31 8.23 -7.63 4.51
N ILE A 32 9.47 -7.95 4.91
CA ILE A 32 10.43 -6.95 5.40
C ILE A 32 10.75 -5.94 4.30
N LEU A 33 11.01 -6.38 3.07
CA LEU A 33 11.26 -5.49 1.94
C LEU A 33 10.07 -4.58 1.65
N VAL A 34 8.86 -5.13 1.59
CA VAL A 34 7.64 -4.33 1.36
C VAL A 34 7.44 -3.27 2.44
N ARG A 35 7.73 -3.60 3.71
CA ARG A 35 7.65 -2.62 4.79
C ARG A 35 8.70 -1.52 4.66
N LEU A 36 9.94 -1.87 4.35
CA LEU A 36 11.01 -0.90 4.13
C LEU A 36 10.69 0.03 2.96
N GLU A 37 10.21 -0.52 1.84
CA GLU A 37 9.77 0.27 0.68
C GLU A 37 8.63 1.22 1.06
N LYS A 38 7.63 0.74 1.78
CA LYS A 38 6.49 1.56 2.19
C LYS A 38 6.93 2.69 3.13
N ASP A 39 7.74 2.39 4.14
CA ASP A 39 8.20 3.41 5.09
C ASP A 39 9.07 4.46 4.39
N ILE A 40 9.97 4.05 3.48
CA ILE A 40 10.79 4.99 2.69
C ILE A 40 9.91 5.85 1.76
N GLN A 41 8.89 5.26 1.14
CA GLN A 41 7.94 6.00 0.30
C GLN A 41 7.11 6.99 1.12
N ASP A 42 6.64 6.59 2.31
CA ASP A 42 5.90 7.46 3.23
C ASP A 42 6.78 8.62 3.73
N ILE A 43 8.07 8.38 4.00
CA ILE A 43 9.04 9.43 4.37
C ILE A 43 9.36 10.34 3.18
N SER A 44 9.35 9.81 1.96
CA SER A 44 9.66 10.57 0.74
C SER A 44 8.45 11.30 0.16
N GLN A 45 7.25 11.12 0.71
CA GLN A 45 6.12 11.93 0.29
C GLN A 45 6.35 13.37 0.73
N PRO A 46 6.40 14.34 -0.20
CA PRO A 46 6.48 15.73 0.17
C PRO A 46 5.28 16.05 1.07
N VAL A 47 5.51 16.81 2.14
CA VAL A 47 4.42 17.37 2.93
C VAL A 47 3.63 18.30 2.00
N LEU A 48 2.53 17.78 1.44
CA LEU A 48 1.69 18.55 0.54
C LEU A 48 0.84 19.52 1.35
N ASP A 49 0.72 20.76 0.87
CA ASP A 49 -0.29 21.67 1.37
C ASP A 49 -1.68 21.01 1.14
N PRO A 50 -2.48 20.79 2.20
CA PRO A 50 -3.77 20.13 2.08
C PRO A 50 -4.72 20.81 1.09
N VAL A 51 -4.65 22.14 0.97
CA VAL A 51 -5.50 22.92 0.07
C VAL A 51 -5.10 22.65 -1.37
N VAL A 52 -3.80 22.75 -1.68
CA VAL A 52 -3.27 22.46 -3.03
C VAL A 52 -3.54 21.00 -3.42
N HIS A 53 -3.38 20.07 -2.49
CA HIS A 53 -3.68 18.66 -2.73
C HIS A 53 -5.19 18.43 -2.99
N ALA A 54 -6.07 19.07 -2.23
CA ALA A 54 -7.50 18.98 -2.45
C ALA A 54 -7.91 19.58 -3.82
N GLU A 55 -7.32 20.70 -4.23
CA GLU A 55 -7.58 21.32 -5.53
C GLU A 55 -7.11 20.44 -6.70
N THR A 56 -5.89 19.88 -6.61
CA THR A 56 -5.37 18.96 -7.63
C THR A 56 -6.23 17.69 -7.74
N LEU A 57 -6.69 17.12 -6.62
CA LEU A 57 -7.61 15.99 -6.62
C LEU A 57 -8.97 16.34 -7.23
N ARG A 58 -9.51 17.52 -6.94
CA ARG A 58 -10.78 17.98 -7.54
C ARG A 58 -10.65 18.15 -9.05
N ALA A 59 -9.57 18.77 -9.53
CA ALA A 59 -9.29 18.92 -10.95
C ALA A 59 -9.08 17.56 -11.64
N PHE A 60 -8.40 16.63 -10.97
CA PHE A 60 -8.27 15.24 -11.43
C PHE A 60 -9.62 14.56 -11.55
N ALA A 61 -10.44 14.60 -10.49
CA ALA A 61 -11.74 13.96 -10.46
C ALA A 61 -12.70 14.55 -11.52
N ALA A 62 -12.62 15.86 -11.78
CA ALA A 62 -13.43 16.53 -12.79
C ALA A 62 -13.14 16.02 -14.22
N ARG A 63 -11.94 15.50 -14.50
CA ARG A 63 -11.60 14.96 -15.83
C ARG A 63 -12.10 13.53 -16.04
N LEU A 64 -12.44 12.82 -14.96
CA LEU A 64 -12.86 11.43 -15.06
C LEU A 64 -14.31 11.35 -15.58
N PRO A 65 -14.61 10.37 -16.44
CA PRO A 65 -15.98 10.15 -16.88
C PRO A 65 -16.86 9.76 -15.69
N ARG A 66 -18.07 10.30 -15.63
CA ARG A 66 -19.05 9.90 -14.61
C ARG A 66 -19.52 8.47 -14.89
N VAL A 67 -19.24 7.56 -13.95
CA VAL A 67 -19.67 6.16 -14.07
C VAL A 67 -20.97 5.97 -13.29
N ALA A 68 -22.02 5.49 -13.98
CA ALA A 68 -23.26 5.11 -13.31
C ALA A 68 -23.02 3.91 -12.37
N PRO A 69 -23.54 3.91 -11.12
CA PRO A 69 -23.30 2.85 -10.14
C PRO A 69 -23.61 1.43 -10.65
N GLN A 70 -24.58 1.30 -11.55
CA GLN A 70 -24.97 0.05 -12.18
C GLN A 70 -23.84 -0.61 -13.00
N HIS A 71 -22.98 0.18 -13.65
CA HIS A 71 -21.85 -0.37 -14.42
C HIS A 71 -20.79 -0.99 -13.49
N VAL A 72 -20.53 -0.35 -12.34
CA VAL A 72 -19.59 -0.87 -11.32
C VAL A 72 -20.06 -2.21 -10.77
N THR A 73 -21.36 -2.38 -10.55
CA THR A 73 -21.94 -3.63 -10.03
C THR A 73 -21.77 -4.79 -11.01
N ARG A 74 -21.92 -4.54 -12.31
CA ARG A 74 -21.69 -5.54 -13.36
C ARG A 74 -20.23 -6.02 -13.37
N TYR A 75 -19.26 -5.09 -13.35
CA TYR A 75 -17.83 -5.44 -13.32
C TYR A 75 -17.43 -6.20 -12.05
N LYS A 76 -17.96 -5.81 -10.88
CA LYS A 76 -17.73 -6.53 -9.61
C LYS A 76 -18.20 -7.98 -9.64
N ARG A 77 -19.25 -8.29 -10.40
CA ARG A 77 -19.78 -9.66 -10.54
C ARG A 77 -18.99 -10.49 -11.56
N GLN A 78 -18.51 -9.87 -12.64
CA GLN A 78 -17.71 -10.55 -13.67
C GLN A 78 -16.38 -11.09 -13.14
N GLY A 79 -15.74 -10.42 -12.18
CA GLY A 79 -14.47 -10.87 -11.58
C GLY A 79 -14.60 -11.80 -10.36
N ARG A 80 -15.81 -12.26 -10.02
CA ARG A 80 -16.07 -13.18 -8.89
C ARG A 80 -16.41 -14.61 -9.31
N ALA A 81 -16.49 -14.87 -10.62
CA ALA A 81 -16.54 -16.23 -11.18
C ALA A 81 -15.13 -16.81 -11.26
#